data_AF-D8RXJ3-F1
#
_entry.id   AF-D8RXJ3-F1
#
_cell.length_a   1.000
_cell.length_b   1.000
_cell.length_c   1.000
_cell.angle_alpha   90.00
_cell.angle_beta   90.00
_cell.angle_gamma   90.00
#
_symmetry.space_group_name_H-M   'P 1'
#
loop_
_entity.id
_entity.type
_entity.pdbx_description
1 polymer ?
#
loop_
_entity_poly.entity_id
_entity_poly.type
_entity_poly.pdbx_seq_one_letter_code
_entity_poly.pdbx_strand_id
1 'polypeptide(L)'
;TTFLFNKDDYIGEVRVRPGAEDHVSHMFSGKAMRVSDFSPPSDRCTPLLIMHSISSGGVLFTMDLPQQQQQPDGLTFLHSSCLHEAKTAMVQMEAGMELHLVAMTKRSDGDEEFSQLQHTQQPCFWGFLTGQGSYASCLTMLNLRCLGLVFDLDETLIVANTMRSFEDRMDALTRKMRLETDPERAAALAGELKRYQEDHSILKQYMENDCVLDNGKIIKAQTEMVPSSSDATPALERPIIRLDSRNIILTRINPLVRFTSVLVRIRPAWEELRSYLTAKGRKRFEVFICTLAEKDYALEMWRLLDPDARLIPSIEVEERVVCVKAGGLKSLANVFRKGQCHPRLSMVIDDRSNVWTEVDQPRVHVVPPFVPYYAPQAEVGSLLPVLCIAKNISSTVRGNFFKEFDEVLSQQLGSVVFDTDTSTLPKPLDVSSYLV
;
A
#
# COMPACT_ATOMS: atom_id res chain seq x y z
N THR A 1 -29.01 -15.91 -21.86
CA THR A 1 -27.84 -16.80 -21.96
C THR A 1 -26.73 -16.04 -22.68
N THR A 2 -25.48 -16.51 -22.57
CA THR A 2 -24.30 -15.90 -23.19
C THR A 2 -23.41 -16.99 -23.78
N PHE A 3 -22.71 -16.71 -24.87
CA PHE A 3 -21.70 -17.61 -25.42
C PHE A 3 -20.34 -17.37 -24.77
N LEU A 4 -19.67 -18.46 -24.37
CA LEU A 4 -18.34 -18.42 -23.78
C LEU A 4 -17.31 -18.96 -24.77
N PHE A 5 -16.19 -18.25 -24.87
CA PHE A 5 -15.04 -18.61 -25.68
C PHE A 5 -13.79 -18.71 -24.81
N ASN A 6 -12.92 -19.65 -25.13
CA ASN A 6 -11.52 -19.63 -24.68
C ASN A 6 -10.69 -19.05 -25.83
N LYS A 7 -10.23 -17.81 -25.68
CA LYS A 7 -9.68 -17.01 -26.78
C LYS A 7 -10.69 -16.93 -27.95
N ASP A 8 -10.37 -17.59 -29.06
CA ASP A 8 -11.22 -17.62 -30.26
C ASP A 8 -12.06 -18.90 -30.36
N ASP A 9 -11.80 -19.90 -29.53
CA ASP A 9 -12.49 -21.19 -29.56
C ASP A 9 -13.81 -21.13 -28.78
N TYR A 10 -14.91 -21.45 -29.44
CA TYR A 10 -16.21 -21.58 -28.78
C TYR A 10 -16.20 -22.79 -27.85
N ILE A 11 -16.51 -22.56 -26.56
CA ILE A 11 -16.50 -23.63 -25.54
C ILE A 11 -17.86 -23.92 -24.94
N GLY A 12 -18.89 -23.12 -25.25
CA GLY A 12 -20.28 -23.43 -24.87
C GLY A 12 -21.18 -22.22 -24.66
N GLU A 13 -22.48 -22.49 -24.59
CA GLU A 13 -23.49 -21.52 -24.12
C GLU A 13 -23.71 -21.70 -22.62
N VAL A 14 -23.82 -20.57 -21.91
CA VAL A 14 -23.99 -20.52 -20.45
C VAL A 14 -25.18 -19.64 -20.06
N ARG A 15 -25.81 -20.00 -18.95
CA ARG A 15 -26.86 -19.21 -18.31
C ARG A 15 -26.22 -18.30 -17.27
N VAL A 16 -26.38 -16.99 -17.43
CA VAL A 16 -25.91 -15.98 -16.47
C VAL A 16 -27.11 -15.48 -15.68
N ARG A 17 -27.01 -15.47 -14.34
CA ARG A 17 -27.97 -14.85 -13.44
C ARG A 17 -27.27 -13.68 -12.72
N PRO A 18 -27.80 -12.45 -12.81
CA PRO A 18 -27.19 -11.30 -12.14
C PRO A 18 -27.19 -11.51 -10.61
N GLY A 19 -26.21 -10.90 -9.94
CA GLY A 19 -26.15 -10.79 -8.49
C GLY A 19 -27.17 -9.78 -7.94
N ALA A 20 -26.98 -9.37 -6.69
CA ALA A 20 -27.92 -8.49 -5.98
C ALA A 20 -28.07 -7.08 -6.59
N GLU A 21 -27.05 -6.58 -7.31
CA GLU A 21 -27.10 -5.30 -8.02
C GLU A 21 -27.19 -5.54 -9.54
N ASP A 22 -28.27 -5.07 -10.17
CA ASP A 22 -28.56 -5.27 -11.61
C ASP A 22 -27.75 -4.32 -12.53
N HIS A 23 -26.45 -4.21 -12.28
CA HIS A 23 -25.52 -3.48 -13.17
C HIS A 23 -25.04 -4.34 -14.35
N VAL A 24 -25.42 -5.62 -14.35
CA VAL A 24 -24.84 -6.68 -15.17
C VAL A 24 -25.63 -6.94 -16.45
N SER A 25 -26.93 -6.68 -16.43
CA SER A 25 -27.81 -6.95 -17.56
C SER A 25 -27.40 -6.20 -18.84
N HIS A 26 -26.82 -5.00 -18.71
CA HIS A 26 -26.27 -4.25 -19.86
C HIS A 26 -24.88 -4.72 -20.32
N MET A 27 -24.10 -5.37 -19.45
CA MET A 27 -22.73 -5.80 -19.73
C MET A 27 -22.69 -7.01 -20.67
N PHE A 28 -23.67 -7.91 -20.57
CA PHE A 28 -23.68 -9.20 -21.26
C PHE A 28 -24.85 -9.42 -22.22
N SER A 29 -25.79 -8.47 -22.35
CA SER A 29 -26.91 -8.60 -23.30
C SER A 29 -26.39 -8.68 -24.74
N GLY A 30 -26.51 -9.87 -25.34
CA GLY A 30 -26.12 -10.14 -26.74
C GLY A 30 -24.61 -10.21 -27.02
N LYS A 31 -23.74 -10.11 -26.00
CA LYS A 31 -22.28 -10.16 -26.16
C LYS A 31 -21.71 -11.51 -25.73
N ALA A 32 -20.71 -12.00 -26.46
CA ALA A 32 -19.93 -13.17 -26.08
C ALA A 32 -18.88 -12.82 -25.02
N MET A 33 -18.67 -13.70 -24.05
CA MET A 33 -17.55 -13.61 -23.11
C MET A 33 -16.36 -14.38 -23.66
N ARG A 34 -15.17 -13.75 -23.63
CA ARG A 34 -13.93 -14.34 -24.13
C ARG A 34 -12.91 -14.42 -23.01
N VAL A 35 -12.64 -15.63 -22.52
CA VAL A 35 -11.55 -15.89 -21.59
C VAL A 35 -10.24 -15.61 -22.33
N SER A 36 -9.50 -14.62 -21.86
CA SER A 36 -8.24 -14.19 -22.46
C SER A 36 -7.04 -14.93 -21.85
N ASP A 37 -7.08 -15.18 -20.54
CA ASP A 37 -5.98 -15.79 -19.80
C ASP A 37 -6.48 -16.40 -18.47
N PHE A 38 -5.57 -16.98 -17.69
CA PHE A 38 -5.82 -17.47 -16.34
C PHE A 38 -5.05 -16.68 -15.30
N SER A 39 -5.65 -16.53 -14.11
CA SER A 39 -4.92 -15.93 -13.00
C SER A 39 -3.80 -16.85 -12.51
N PRO A 40 -2.78 -16.32 -11.81
CA PRO A 40 -1.78 -17.16 -11.17
C PRO A 40 -2.43 -18.16 -10.19
N PRO A 41 -1.94 -19.41 -10.12
CA PRO A 41 -2.44 -20.44 -9.21
C PRO A 41 -1.99 -20.18 -7.77
N SER A 42 -2.62 -20.87 -6.82
CA SER A 42 -2.34 -20.71 -5.39
C SER A 42 -2.55 -21.98 -4.58
N ASP A 43 -1.55 -22.37 -3.80
CA ASP A 43 -1.62 -23.56 -2.94
C ASP A 43 -2.27 -23.30 -1.56
N ARG A 44 -2.46 -22.02 -1.19
CA ARG A 44 -2.98 -21.63 0.13
C ARG A 44 -4.30 -20.88 0.05
N CYS A 45 -4.35 -19.80 -0.73
CA CYS A 45 -5.55 -18.97 -0.84
C CYS A 45 -6.38 -19.43 -2.04
N THR A 46 -7.62 -19.84 -1.81
CA THR A 46 -8.53 -20.20 -2.91
C THR A 46 -8.93 -18.95 -3.71
N PRO A 47 -9.27 -19.08 -5.00
CA PRO A 47 -9.74 -17.95 -5.80
C PRO A 47 -10.93 -17.20 -5.20
N LEU A 48 -11.88 -17.92 -4.58
CA LEU A 48 -13.02 -17.32 -3.89
C LEU A 48 -12.57 -16.45 -2.72
N LEU A 49 -11.64 -16.93 -1.88
CA LEU A 49 -11.12 -16.18 -0.74
C LEU A 49 -10.44 -14.88 -1.18
N ILE A 50 -9.67 -14.92 -2.27
CA ILE A 50 -8.99 -13.74 -2.83
C ILE A 50 -10.02 -12.75 -3.37
N MET A 51 -10.91 -13.20 -4.26
CA MET A 51 -11.91 -12.31 -4.87
C MET A 51 -12.87 -11.72 -3.83
N HIS A 52 -13.25 -12.50 -2.82
CA HIS A 52 -14.06 -11.99 -1.71
C HIS A 52 -13.36 -10.86 -0.95
N SER A 53 -12.04 -10.95 -0.79
CA SER A 53 -11.25 -9.95 -0.06
C SER A 53 -11.09 -8.63 -0.85
N ILE A 54 -10.99 -8.70 -2.19
CA ILE A 54 -10.59 -7.56 -3.03
C ILE A 54 -11.66 -7.08 -4.01
N SER A 55 -12.81 -7.75 -4.11
CA SER A 55 -13.92 -7.29 -4.96
C SER A 55 -14.65 -6.12 -4.29
N SER A 56 -14.88 -5.06 -5.06
CA SER A 56 -15.58 -3.87 -4.57
C SER A 56 -17.08 -4.09 -4.37
N GLY A 57 -17.69 -5.02 -5.11
CA GLY A 57 -19.15 -5.27 -5.15
C GLY A 57 -19.56 -6.72 -4.86
N GLY A 58 -18.65 -7.56 -4.37
CA GLY A 58 -18.94 -8.97 -4.12
C GLY A 58 -19.14 -9.78 -5.41
N VAL A 59 -20.07 -10.74 -5.38
CA VAL A 59 -20.42 -11.60 -6.52
C VAL A 59 -21.27 -10.81 -7.50
N LEU A 60 -20.74 -10.59 -8.70
CA LEU A 60 -21.41 -9.81 -9.74
C LEU A 60 -22.51 -10.63 -10.42
N PHE A 61 -22.26 -11.90 -10.71
CA PHE A 61 -23.23 -12.82 -11.30
C PHE A 61 -22.84 -14.27 -11.02
N THR A 62 -23.79 -15.18 -11.24
CA THR A 62 -23.54 -16.61 -11.27
C THR A 62 -23.75 -17.16 -12.68
N MET A 63 -22.97 -18.17 -13.05
CA MET A 63 -22.97 -18.79 -14.36
C MET A 63 -23.05 -20.31 -14.22
N ASP A 64 -24.00 -20.94 -14.91
CA ASP A 64 -24.08 -22.41 -15.01
C ASP A 64 -24.57 -22.87 -16.39
N LEU A 65 -24.54 -24.18 -16.62
CA LEU A 65 -25.11 -24.77 -17.82
C LEU A 65 -26.64 -24.74 -17.80
N PRO A 66 -27.29 -24.41 -18.94
CA PRO A 66 -28.73 -24.60 -19.11
C PRO A 66 -29.15 -26.07 -18.92
N GLN A 67 -30.28 -26.30 -18.24
CA GLN A 67 -30.80 -27.64 -17.88
C GLN A 67 -30.97 -28.64 -19.04
N GLN A 68 -31.09 -28.17 -20.29
CA GLN A 68 -31.34 -29.01 -21.47
C GLN A 68 -30.12 -29.13 -22.40
N GLN A 69 -28.97 -28.58 -22.02
CA GLN A 69 -27.77 -28.57 -22.85
C GLN A 69 -26.85 -29.73 -22.49
N GLN A 70 -26.37 -30.47 -23.50
CA GLN A 70 -25.28 -31.43 -23.29
C GLN A 70 -24.04 -30.70 -22.77
N GLN A 71 -23.36 -31.27 -21.77
CA GLN A 71 -22.16 -30.68 -21.19
C GLN A 71 -21.07 -30.57 -22.27
N PRO A 72 -20.65 -29.35 -22.67
CA PRO A 72 -19.60 -29.19 -23.67
C PRO A 72 -18.24 -29.53 -23.07
N ASP A 73 -17.46 -30.38 -23.73
CA ASP A 73 -16.13 -30.80 -23.26
C ASP A 73 -15.21 -29.60 -22.92
N GLY A 74 -15.26 -28.54 -23.73
CA GLY A 74 -14.47 -27.33 -23.52
C GLY A 74 -14.81 -26.58 -22.23
N LEU A 75 -16.10 -26.52 -21.86
CA LEU A 75 -16.55 -25.86 -20.62
C LEU A 75 -16.19 -26.71 -19.40
N THR A 76 -16.35 -28.03 -19.50
CA THR A 76 -15.93 -28.98 -18.45
C THR A 76 -14.43 -28.92 -18.21
N PHE A 77 -13.64 -28.84 -19.28
CA PHE A 77 -12.19 -28.68 -19.18
C PHE A 77 -11.79 -27.36 -18.51
N LEU A 78 -12.40 -26.23 -18.93
CA LEU A 78 -12.13 -24.92 -18.34
C LEU A 78 -12.43 -24.91 -16.82
N HIS A 79 -13.61 -25.40 -16.45
CA HIS A 79 -14.05 -25.49 -15.05
C HIS A 79 -13.13 -26.38 -14.21
N SER A 80 -12.84 -27.58 -14.71
CA SER A 80 -11.95 -28.53 -14.03
C SER A 80 -10.56 -27.94 -13.84
N SER A 81 -9.96 -27.33 -14.87
CA SER A 81 -8.63 -26.72 -14.77
C SER A 81 -8.60 -25.58 -13.73
N CYS A 82 -9.63 -24.73 -13.69
CA CYS A 82 -9.73 -23.67 -12.68
C CYS A 82 -9.83 -24.22 -11.25
N LEU A 83 -10.63 -25.27 -11.02
CA LEU A 83 -10.77 -25.90 -9.71
C LEU A 83 -9.47 -26.58 -9.25
N HIS A 84 -8.88 -27.44 -10.09
CA HIS A 84 -7.73 -28.26 -9.70
C HIS A 84 -6.46 -27.43 -9.49
N GLU A 85 -6.28 -26.38 -10.28
CA GLU A 85 -5.09 -25.51 -10.20
C GLU A 85 -5.33 -24.25 -9.34
N ALA A 86 -6.50 -24.14 -8.69
CA ALA A 86 -6.85 -22.98 -7.86
C ALA A 86 -6.62 -21.63 -8.55
N LYS A 87 -7.14 -21.51 -9.78
CA LYS A 87 -7.04 -20.32 -10.63
C LYS A 87 -8.42 -19.84 -11.09
N THR A 88 -8.47 -18.66 -11.67
CA THR A 88 -9.67 -18.09 -12.29
C THR A 88 -9.49 -18.02 -13.80
N ALA A 89 -10.59 -18.15 -14.54
CA ALA A 89 -10.61 -17.79 -15.95
C ALA A 89 -10.87 -16.28 -16.05
N MET A 90 -9.96 -15.55 -16.70
CA MET A 90 -9.97 -14.09 -16.74
C MET A 90 -10.49 -13.59 -18.09
N VAL A 91 -11.33 -12.57 -18.05
CA VAL A 91 -11.84 -11.83 -19.20
C VAL A 91 -11.38 -10.39 -19.06
N GLN A 92 -10.59 -9.89 -20.02
CA GLN A 92 -10.19 -8.49 -20.07
C GLN A 92 -11.41 -7.61 -20.38
N MET A 93 -11.61 -6.58 -19.56
CA MET A 93 -12.69 -5.60 -19.72
C MET A 93 -12.11 -4.24 -20.12
N GLU A 94 -12.97 -3.31 -20.51
CA GLU A 94 -12.56 -1.94 -20.80
C GLU A 94 -12.07 -1.20 -19.53
N ALA A 95 -11.37 -0.08 -19.73
CA ALA A 95 -10.91 0.81 -18.65
C ALA A 95 -9.99 0.15 -17.59
N GLY A 96 -9.26 -0.90 -17.96
CA GLY A 96 -8.30 -1.55 -17.06
C GLY A 96 -8.95 -2.36 -15.95
N MET A 97 -10.11 -2.96 -16.24
CA MET A 97 -10.82 -3.87 -15.34
C MET A 97 -10.67 -5.32 -15.82
N GLU A 98 -10.73 -6.26 -14.89
CA GLU A 98 -10.65 -7.69 -15.13
C GLU A 98 -11.86 -8.40 -14.51
N LEU A 99 -12.55 -9.18 -15.33
CA LEU A 99 -13.61 -10.08 -14.87
C LEU A 99 -12.99 -11.46 -14.61
N HIS A 100 -13.15 -11.96 -13.39
CA HIS A 100 -12.69 -13.26 -12.96
C HIS A 100 -13.86 -14.22 -12.80
N LEU A 101 -13.80 -15.34 -13.51
CA LEU A 101 -14.71 -16.47 -13.33
C LEU A 101 -14.07 -17.45 -12.35
N VAL A 102 -14.60 -17.47 -11.13
CA VAL A 102 -14.21 -18.40 -10.06
C VAL A 102 -15.01 -19.68 -10.24
N ALA A 103 -14.34 -20.80 -10.52
CA ALA A 103 -15.01 -22.08 -10.62
C ALA A 103 -15.53 -22.52 -9.24
N MET A 104 -16.78 -22.96 -9.19
CA MET A 104 -17.47 -23.35 -7.97
C MET A 104 -17.84 -24.83 -8.02
N THR A 105 -18.06 -25.44 -6.86
CA THR A 105 -18.63 -26.79 -6.74
C THR A 105 -20.13 -26.70 -6.42
N LYS A 106 -20.94 -27.58 -6.98
CA LYS A 106 -22.35 -27.76 -6.55
C LYS A 106 -22.43 -28.80 -5.44
N ARG A 107 -23.40 -28.67 -4.55
CA ARG A 107 -23.74 -29.75 -3.62
C ARG A 107 -24.50 -30.80 -4.42
N SER A 108 -24.00 -32.03 -4.44
CA SER A 108 -24.77 -33.16 -4.99
C SER A 108 -25.91 -33.46 -4.03
N ASP A 109 -27.15 -33.51 -4.51
CA ASP A 109 -28.26 -34.03 -3.72
C ASP A 109 -28.02 -35.53 -3.46
N GLY A 110 -27.60 -35.89 -2.25
CA GLY A 110 -27.75 -37.27 -1.74
C GLY A 110 -26.52 -38.07 -1.29
N ASP A 111 -25.27 -37.64 -1.50
CA ASP A 111 -24.12 -38.50 -1.19
C ASP A 111 -23.18 -37.91 -0.11
N GLU A 112 -23.32 -38.41 1.13
CA GLU A 112 -22.32 -38.24 2.20
C GLU A 112 -21.10 -39.18 2.02
N GLU A 113 -21.15 -40.13 1.08
CA GLU A 113 -20.05 -41.04 0.73
C GLU A 113 -19.90 -41.11 -0.80
N PHE A 114 -18.97 -40.35 -1.40
CA PHE A 114 -18.14 -40.74 -2.57
C PHE A 114 -17.29 -39.55 -3.06
N SER A 115 -16.24 -39.20 -2.31
CA SER A 115 -15.32 -38.08 -2.62
C SER A 115 -14.27 -38.41 -3.69
N GLN A 116 -14.58 -39.17 -4.74
CA GLN A 116 -13.56 -39.58 -5.74
C GLN A 116 -13.96 -39.44 -7.23
N LEU A 117 -15.12 -38.89 -7.56
CA LEU A 117 -15.46 -38.58 -8.97
C LEU A 117 -15.61 -37.07 -9.17
N GLN A 118 -14.49 -36.34 -9.09
CA GLN A 118 -14.43 -34.90 -9.42
C GLN A 118 -14.71 -34.61 -10.90
N HIS A 119 -14.74 -35.64 -11.76
CA HIS A 119 -14.91 -35.51 -13.22
C HIS A 119 -16.35 -35.35 -13.72
N THR A 120 -17.37 -35.36 -12.85
CA THR A 120 -18.79 -35.34 -13.27
C THR A 120 -19.59 -34.13 -12.79
N GLN A 121 -18.95 -33.15 -12.12
CA GLN A 121 -19.66 -31.96 -11.68
C GLN A 121 -20.02 -31.04 -12.85
N GLN A 122 -21.25 -30.55 -12.85
CA GLN A 122 -21.73 -29.59 -13.84
C GLN A 122 -20.94 -28.27 -13.73
N PRO A 123 -20.33 -27.80 -14.83
CA PRO A 123 -19.60 -26.52 -14.84
C PRO A 123 -20.42 -25.36 -14.33
N CYS A 124 -19.88 -24.65 -13.34
CA CYS A 124 -20.49 -23.48 -12.76
C CYS A 124 -19.46 -22.52 -12.17
N PHE A 125 -19.73 -21.22 -12.29
CA PHE A 125 -18.81 -20.15 -11.93
C PHE A 125 -19.52 -19.01 -11.22
N TRP A 126 -18.82 -18.36 -10.30
CA TRP A 126 -19.18 -17.02 -9.81
C TRP A 126 -18.29 -15.98 -10.50
N GLY A 127 -18.91 -14.90 -10.96
CA GLY A 127 -18.24 -13.78 -11.62
C GLY A 127 -17.91 -12.67 -10.64
N PHE A 128 -16.68 -12.18 -10.69
CA PHE A 128 -16.21 -11.06 -9.87
C PHE A 128 -15.46 -10.04 -10.72
N LEU A 129 -15.57 -8.75 -10.38
CA LEU A 129 -14.90 -7.67 -11.09
C LEU A 129 -13.83 -7.03 -10.20
N THR A 130 -12.63 -6.83 -10.73
CA THR A 130 -11.55 -6.12 -10.04
C THR A 130 -10.71 -5.30 -11.01
N GLY A 131 -9.85 -4.42 -10.51
CA GLY A 131 -8.92 -3.66 -11.34
C GLY A 131 -7.78 -4.54 -11.84
N GLN A 132 -7.27 -4.25 -13.03
CA GLN A 132 -6.20 -5.03 -13.66
C GLN A 132 -5.01 -5.24 -12.72
N GLY A 133 -4.55 -6.48 -12.60
CA GLY A 133 -3.40 -6.87 -11.78
C GLY A 133 -3.68 -7.02 -10.28
N SER A 134 -4.85 -6.60 -9.80
CA SER A 134 -5.22 -6.63 -8.37
C SER A 134 -5.22 -8.05 -7.81
N TYR A 135 -5.71 -9.03 -8.58
CA TYR A 135 -5.71 -10.43 -8.17
C TYR A 135 -4.29 -10.94 -7.90
N ALA A 136 -3.37 -10.75 -8.86
CA ALA A 136 -2.01 -11.28 -8.77
C ALA A 136 -1.22 -10.64 -7.62
N SER A 137 -1.31 -9.32 -7.48
CA SER A 137 -0.65 -8.58 -6.39
C SER A 137 -1.19 -9.00 -5.04
N CYS A 138 -2.52 -9.03 -4.87
CA CYS A 138 -3.14 -9.36 -3.59
C CYS A 138 -2.98 -10.84 -3.24
N LEU A 139 -2.98 -11.76 -4.23
CA LEU A 139 -2.65 -13.16 -4.01
C LEU A 139 -1.25 -13.31 -3.41
N THR A 140 -0.26 -12.64 -4.00
CA THR A 140 1.13 -12.66 -3.50
C THR A 140 1.20 -12.15 -2.07
N MET A 141 0.56 -11.02 -1.80
CA MET A 141 0.51 -10.42 -0.47
C MET A 141 -0.15 -11.35 0.55
N LEU A 142 -1.35 -11.86 0.25
CA LEU A 142 -2.08 -12.74 1.14
C LEU A 142 -1.29 -14.01 1.43
N ASN A 143 -0.68 -14.65 0.43
CA ASN A 143 0.18 -15.83 0.59
C ASN A 143 1.37 -15.59 1.51
N LEU A 144 2.01 -14.43 1.41
CA LEU A 144 3.12 -14.03 2.27
C LEU A 144 2.68 -13.54 3.65
N ARG A 145 1.37 -13.44 3.92
CA ARG A 145 0.80 -12.74 5.07
C ARG A 145 1.31 -11.31 5.17
N CYS A 146 1.29 -10.62 4.05
CA CYS A 146 1.77 -9.26 3.84
C CYS A 146 0.58 -8.31 3.67
N LEU A 147 0.65 -7.12 4.28
CA LEU A 147 -0.33 -6.03 4.08
C LEU A 147 0.33 -4.83 3.40
N GLY A 148 -0.46 -3.91 2.87
CA GLY A 148 0.04 -2.61 2.40
C GLY A 148 0.31 -1.67 3.58
N LEU A 149 1.41 -0.93 3.53
CA LEU A 149 1.69 0.16 4.45
C LEU A 149 2.03 1.43 3.67
N VAL A 150 1.22 2.47 3.83
CA VAL A 150 1.45 3.75 3.19
C VAL A 150 1.97 4.75 4.21
N PHE A 151 3.09 5.39 3.92
CA PHE A 151 3.62 6.48 4.75
C PHE A 151 3.38 7.83 4.11
N ASP A 152 3.05 8.81 4.94
CA ASP A 152 3.43 10.19 4.68
C ASP A 152 4.90 10.46 5.09
N LEU A 153 5.49 11.55 4.59
CA LEU A 153 6.89 11.91 4.85
C LEU A 153 7.03 13.03 5.88
N ASP A 154 6.69 14.26 5.49
CA ASP A 154 6.92 15.46 6.29
C ASP A 154 5.99 15.53 7.50
N GLU A 155 6.53 15.88 8.66
CA GLU A 155 5.80 15.88 9.94
C GLU A 155 5.32 14.48 10.37
N THR A 156 5.52 13.44 9.56
CA THR A 156 5.23 12.04 9.91
C THR A 156 6.51 11.28 10.26
N LEU A 157 7.42 11.13 9.28
CA LEU A 157 8.68 10.39 9.41
C LEU A 157 9.90 11.33 9.51
N ILE A 158 9.80 12.53 8.95
CA ILE A 158 10.91 13.47 8.86
C ILE A 158 10.45 14.92 9.06
N VAL A 159 11.41 15.80 9.34
CA VAL A 159 11.27 17.24 9.11
C VAL A 159 12.49 17.69 8.34
N ALA A 160 12.27 18.34 7.20
CA ALA A 160 13.35 18.91 6.41
C ALA A 160 13.29 20.43 6.37
N ASN A 161 14.46 21.07 6.31
CA ASN A 161 14.58 22.51 6.18
C ASN A 161 15.68 22.89 5.18
N THR A 162 15.35 23.87 4.34
CA THR A 162 16.32 24.61 3.53
C THR A 162 16.85 25.81 4.33
N MET A 163 17.90 26.47 3.83
CA MET A 163 18.37 27.74 4.40
C MET A 163 17.22 28.76 4.52
N ARG A 164 16.44 28.90 3.44
CA ARG A 164 15.30 29.82 3.40
C ARG A 164 14.21 29.46 4.43
N SER A 165 13.85 28.18 4.54
CA SER A 165 12.81 27.78 5.51
C SER A 165 13.28 27.96 6.96
N PHE A 166 14.57 27.82 7.24
CA PHE A 166 15.13 28.19 8.54
C PHE A 166 15.02 29.69 8.81
N GLU A 167 15.48 30.52 7.88
CA GLU A 167 15.43 31.98 7.99
C GLU A 167 13.98 32.48 8.21
N ASP A 168 13.03 32.00 7.40
CA ASP A 168 11.61 32.35 7.52
C ASP A 168 11.02 31.99 8.90
N ARG A 169 11.36 30.79 9.43
CA ARG A 169 10.90 30.34 10.76
C ARG A 169 11.56 31.12 11.89
N MET A 170 12.86 31.38 11.80
CA MET A 170 13.60 32.19 12.78
C MET A 170 13.06 33.61 12.87
N ASP A 171 12.75 34.23 11.73
CA ASP A 171 12.14 35.55 11.66
C ASP A 171 10.74 35.57 12.27
N ALA A 172 9.92 34.56 11.97
CA ALA A 172 8.59 34.42 12.56
C ALA A 172 8.65 34.27 14.09
N LEU A 173 9.58 33.45 14.61
CA LEU A 173 9.80 33.29 16.05
C LEU A 173 10.30 34.57 16.70
N THR A 174 11.24 35.27 16.07
CA THR A 174 11.76 36.54 16.56
C THR A 174 10.65 37.59 16.66
N ARG A 175 9.74 37.65 15.68
CA ARG A 175 8.55 38.51 15.74
C ARG A 175 7.60 38.14 16.87
N LYS A 176 7.29 36.85 17.04
CA LYS A 176 6.43 36.36 18.13
C LYS A 176 7.01 36.70 19.50
N MET A 177 8.30 36.49 19.69
CA MET A 177 9.00 36.73 20.95
C MET A 177 9.01 38.21 21.37
N ARG A 178 9.00 39.15 20.42
CA ARG A 178 8.88 40.60 20.72
C ARG A 178 7.52 41.00 21.28
N LEU A 179 6.49 40.21 20.98
CA LEU A 179 5.10 40.45 21.41
C LEU A 179 4.73 39.64 22.65
N GLU A 180 5.54 38.65 23.03
CA GLU A 180 5.29 37.77 24.17
C GLU A 180 5.65 38.47 25.47
N THR A 181 4.69 38.52 26.40
CA THR A 181 4.85 39.16 27.71
C THR A 181 5.00 38.13 28.82
N ASP A 182 4.60 36.88 28.59
CA ASP A 182 4.73 35.80 29.55
C ASP A 182 6.18 35.25 29.57
N PRO A 183 6.88 35.28 30.73
CA PRO A 183 8.27 34.87 30.81
C PRO A 183 8.52 33.40 30.44
N GLU A 184 7.59 32.49 30.76
CA GLU A 184 7.75 31.06 30.48
C GLU A 184 7.60 30.79 28.98
N ARG A 185 6.59 31.39 28.34
CA ARG A 185 6.39 31.31 26.89
C ARG A 185 7.53 31.98 26.12
N ALA A 186 8.05 33.11 26.61
CA ALA A 186 9.21 33.77 26.02
C ALA A 186 10.45 32.86 26.08
N ALA A 187 10.69 32.18 27.20
CA ALA A 187 11.77 31.21 27.34
C ALA A 187 11.60 30.00 26.40
N ALA A 188 10.36 29.51 26.23
CA ALA A 188 10.05 28.43 25.29
C ALA A 188 10.36 28.85 23.83
N LEU A 189 9.92 30.04 23.41
CA LEU A 189 10.21 30.60 22.08
C LEU A 189 11.71 30.81 21.86
N ALA A 190 12.44 31.30 22.86
CA ALA A 190 13.88 31.47 22.79
C ALA A 190 14.61 30.12 22.64
N GLY A 191 14.14 29.08 23.34
CA GLY A 191 14.66 27.72 23.22
C GLY A 191 14.41 27.12 21.83
N GLU A 192 13.21 27.35 21.26
CA GLU A 192 12.89 26.94 19.89
C GLU A 192 13.77 27.66 18.86
N LEU A 193 13.91 28.98 18.97
CA LEU A 193 14.77 29.79 18.11
C LEU A 193 16.23 29.30 18.15
N LYS A 194 16.74 28.98 19.34
CA LYS A 194 18.10 28.46 19.51
C LYS A 194 18.30 27.13 18.75
N ARG A 195 17.35 26.20 18.83
CA ARG A 195 17.42 24.93 18.09
C ARG A 195 17.43 25.14 16.58
N TYR A 196 16.64 26.09 16.07
CA TYR A 196 16.69 26.46 14.65
C TYR A 196 18.04 27.08 14.25
N GLN A 197 18.60 27.97 15.08
CA GLN A 197 19.90 28.59 14.83
C GLN A 197 21.05 27.57 14.78
N GLU A 198 21.03 26.59 15.69
CA GLU A 198 22.02 25.51 15.74
C GLU A 198 22.02 24.70 14.44
N ASP A 199 20.85 24.22 14.00
CA ASP A 199 20.72 23.44 12.77
C ASP A 199 20.96 24.25 11.50
N HIS A 200 20.52 25.52 11.47
CA HIS A 200 20.82 26.45 10.38
C HIS A 200 22.34 26.62 10.20
N SER A 201 23.10 26.74 11.30
CA SER A 201 24.56 26.81 11.26
C SER A 201 25.19 25.56 10.66
N ILE A 202 24.66 24.37 11.01
CA ILE A 202 25.11 23.09 10.45
C ILE A 202 24.85 23.05 8.93
N LEU A 203 23.64 23.41 8.49
CA LEU A 203 23.30 23.44 7.07
C LEU A 203 24.16 24.44 6.29
N LYS A 204 24.42 25.61 6.87
CA LYS A 204 25.30 26.63 6.26
C LYS A 204 26.71 26.10 6.03
N GLN A 205 27.31 25.44 7.03
CA GLN A 205 28.64 24.84 6.90
C GLN A 205 28.69 23.82 5.77
N TYR A 206 27.69 22.94 5.70
CA TYR A 206 27.57 21.94 4.62
C TYR A 206 27.42 22.59 3.24
N MET A 207 26.54 23.60 3.12
CA MET A 207 26.30 24.29 1.87
C MET A 207 27.56 25.02 1.34
N GLU A 208 28.35 25.61 2.23
CA GLU A 208 29.56 26.37 1.88
C GLU A 208 30.76 25.47 1.59
N ASN A 209 30.96 24.42 2.40
CA ASN A 209 32.23 23.70 2.48
C ASN A 209 32.13 22.19 2.20
N ASP A 210 30.94 21.64 1.95
CA ASP A 210 30.72 20.18 1.86
C ASP A 210 31.23 19.43 3.11
N CYS A 211 31.23 20.10 4.27
CA CYS A 211 31.62 19.52 5.55
C CYS A 211 30.93 20.23 6.72
N VAL A 212 30.88 19.56 7.87
CA VAL A 212 30.35 20.14 9.13
C VAL A 212 31.27 19.83 10.29
N LEU A 213 31.32 20.74 11.27
CA LEU A 213 31.96 20.50 12.57
C LEU A 213 30.95 19.88 13.53
N ASP A 214 31.14 18.62 13.90
CA ASP A 214 30.33 17.92 14.88
C ASP A 214 31.21 17.37 16.01
N ASN A 215 30.89 17.73 17.27
CA ASN A 215 31.63 17.30 18.46
C ASN A 215 33.17 17.49 18.34
N GLY A 216 33.59 18.61 17.76
CA GLY A 216 35.01 18.95 17.56
C GLY A 216 35.69 18.23 16.39
N LYS A 217 34.97 17.41 15.61
CA LYS A 217 35.49 16.70 14.44
C LYS A 217 34.88 17.25 13.16
N ILE A 218 35.71 17.42 12.13
CA ILE A 218 35.26 17.78 10.79
C ILE A 218 34.76 16.52 10.09
N ILE A 219 33.48 16.49 9.73
CA ILE A 219 32.85 15.43 8.96
C ILE A 219 32.66 15.95 7.55
N LYS A 220 33.27 15.27 6.56
CA LYS A 220 33.16 15.63 5.14
C LYS A 220 31.99 14.88 4.49
N ALA A 221 31.39 15.50 3.48
CA ALA A 221 30.39 14.86 2.64
C ALA A 221 30.97 13.61 1.98
N GLN A 222 30.19 12.54 2.04
CA GLN A 222 30.42 11.31 1.29
C GLN A 222 29.54 11.33 0.05
N THR A 223 29.94 10.57 -0.97
CA THR A 223 29.13 10.39 -2.17
C THR A 223 28.29 9.13 -2.02
N GLU A 224 26.97 9.27 -2.11
CA GLU A 224 26.04 8.14 -2.24
C GLU A 224 25.50 8.09 -3.68
N MET A 225 25.49 6.89 -4.24
CA MET A 225 24.90 6.64 -5.56
C MET A 225 23.39 6.65 -5.47
N VAL A 226 22.74 7.30 -6.43
CA VAL A 226 21.30 7.17 -6.66
C VAL A 226 21.11 6.05 -7.67
N PRO A 227 20.48 4.93 -7.29
CA PRO A 227 20.14 3.87 -8.23
C PRO A 227 19.28 4.44 -9.37
N SER A 228 19.64 4.16 -10.62
CA SER A 228 18.81 4.56 -11.75
C SER A 228 17.53 3.73 -11.77
N SER A 229 16.40 4.40 -12.00
CA SER A 229 15.09 3.76 -12.21
C SER A 229 14.97 3.15 -13.62
N SER A 230 15.85 3.54 -14.55
CA SER A 230 15.89 3.05 -15.93
C SER A 230 17.32 3.07 -16.47
N ASP A 231 17.61 2.27 -17.51
CA ASP A 231 18.92 2.28 -18.20
C ASP A 231 19.26 3.62 -18.88
N ALA A 232 18.26 4.52 -19.03
CA ALA A 232 18.41 5.77 -19.77
C ALA A 232 18.86 6.97 -18.92
N THR A 233 18.79 6.88 -17.59
CA THR A 233 19.22 7.95 -16.68
C THR A 233 20.59 7.62 -16.08
N PRO A 234 21.63 8.46 -16.29
CA PRO A 234 22.93 8.23 -15.69
C PRO A 234 22.79 8.20 -14.17
N ALA A 235 23.53 7.29 -13.53
CA ALA A 235 23.56 7.18 -12.09
C ALA A 235 24.02 8.52 -11.48
N LEU A 236 23.18 9.10 -10.63
CA LEU A 236 23.40 10.42 -10.06
C LEU A 236 24.17 10.26 -8.75
N GLU A 237 25.26 11.00 -8.58
CA GLU A 237 26.02 11.05 -7.34
C GLU A 237 25.48 12.17 -6.45
N ARG A 238 25.19 11.86 -5.18
CA ARG A 238 24.71 12.85 -4.21
C ARG A 238 25.68 13.01 -3.04
N PRO A 239 26.09 14.26 -2.72
CA PRO A 239 26.84 14.53 -1.51
C PRO A 239 25.91 14.42 -0.30
N ILE A 240 26.35 13.68 0.71
CA ILE A 240 25.58 13.44 1.93
C ILE A 240 26.47 13.48 3.16
N ILE A 241 25.93 13.96 4.27
CA ILE A 241 26.50 13.76 5.61
C ILE A 241 25.41 13.18 6.51
N ARG A 242 25.65 12.01 7.08
CA ARG A 242 24.79 11.40 8.11
C ARG A 242 25.40 11.67 9.48
N LEU A 243 24.66 12.38 10.33
CA LEU A 243 24.99 12.66 11.73
C LEU A 243 24.11 11.79 12.62
N ASP A 244 24.42 10.49 12.67
CA ASP A 244 23.55 9.47 13.28
C ASP A 244 23.21 9.78 14.74
N SER A 245 24.19 10.28 15.52
CA SER A 245 23.98 10.65 16.93
C SER A 245 22.92 11.74 17.16
N ARG A 246 22.59 12.52 16.12
CA ARG A 246 21.60 13.61 16.15
C ARG A 246 20.34 13.31 15.34
N ASN A 247 20.28 12.15 14.67
CA ASN A 247 19.28 11.81 13.66
C ASN A 247 19.15 12.90 12.57
N ILE A 248 20.28 13.46 12.13
CA ILE A 248 20.33 14.49 11.09
C ILE A 248 21.01 13.93 9.85
N ILE A 249 20.47 14.25 8.68
CA ILE A 249 21.08 14.00 7.38
C ILE A 249 21.13 15.30 6.60
N LEU A 250 22.26 15.60 6.00
CA LEU A 250 22.44 16.74 5.09
C LEU A 250 22.57 16.19 3.67
N THR A 251 21.77 16.72 2.75
CA THR A 251 21.78 16.33 1.33
C THR A 251 21.48 17.53 0.44
N ARG A 252 21.39 17.32 -0.87
CA ARG A 252 20.89 18.27 -1.86
C ARG A 252 19.77 17.64 -2.66
N ILE A 253 18.70 18.41 -2.96
CA ILE A 253 17.64 17.95 -3.88
C ILE A 253 18.15 17.89 -5.32
N ASN A 254 18.95 18.87 -5.74
CA ASN A 254 19.76 18.79 -6.96
C ASN A 254 21.25 18.81 -6.56
N PRO A 255 22.00 17.71 -6.76
CA PRO A 255 23.37 17.60 -6.26
C PRO A 255 24.33 18.63 -6.87
N LEU A 256 24.00 19.17 -8.05
CA LEU A 256 24.78 20.19 -8.74
C LEU A 256 24.53 21.61 -8.20
N VAL A 257 23.45 21.82 -7.46
CA VAL A 257 23.02 23.15 -7.01
C VAL A 257 23.07 23.23 -5.49
N ARG A 258 24.11 23.86 -4.96
CA ARG A 258 24.33 24.02 -3.51
C ARG A 258 23.16 24.67 -2.77
N PHE A 259 22.45 25.61 -3.40
CA PHE A 259 21.28 26.26 -2.79
C PHE A 259 20.07 25.33 -2.57
N THR A 260 20.09 24.13 -3.17
CA THR A 260 19.10 23.08 -2.89
C THR A 260 19.52 22.17 -1.73
N SER A 261 20.50 22.59 -0.93
CA SER A 261 20.91 21.87 0.29
C SER A 261 19.79 21.87 1.32
N VAL A 262 19.60 20.72 1.95
CA VAL A 262 18.53 20.48 2.92
C VAL A 262 19.13 19.77 4.12
N LEU A 263 18.72 20.19 5.31
CA LEU A 263 18.92 19.46 6.56
C LEU A 263 17.65 18.70 6.87
N VAL A 264 17.75 17.38 6.99
CA VAL A 264 16.66 16.46 7.27
C VAL A 264 16.85 15.87 8.66
N ARG A 265 15.88 16.06 9.54
CA ARG A 265 15.78 15.32 10.79
C ARG A 265 14.95 14.07 10.55
N ILE A 266 15.52 12.92 10.87
CA ILE A 266 14.79 11.64 10.89
C ILE A 266 14.09 11.51 12.24
N ARG A 267 12.82 11.12 12.22
CA ARG A 267 12.07 10.88 13.45
C ARG A 267 12.69 9.73 14.24
N PRO A 268 12.89 9.87 15.56
CA PRO A 268 13.44 8.80 16.38
C PRO A 268 12.67 7.48 16.21
N ALA A 269 13.41 6.37 16.34
CA ALA A 269 12.93 5.01 16.16
C ALA A 269 12.53 4.60 14.71
N TRP A 270 12.96 5.36 13.70
CA TRP A 270 12.80 4.95 12.29
C TRP A 270 13.47 3.60 12.00
N GLU A 271 14.68 3.38 12.51
CA GLU A 271 15.42 2.15 12.23
C GLU A 271 14.77 0.91 12.85
N GLU A 272 14.17 1.03 14.02
CA GLU A 272 13.39 -0.02 14.68
C GLU A 272 12.14 -0.37 13.88
N LEU A 273 11.46 0.63 13.31
CA LEU A 273 10.33 0.43 12.41
C LEU A 273 10.78 -0.21 11.10
N ARG A 274 11.79 0.35 10.42
CA ARG A 274 12.34 -0.17 9.15
C ARG A 274 12.81 -1.61 9.30
N SER A 275 13.56 -1.91 10.36
CA SER A 275 14.03 -3.27 10.66
C SER A 275 12.89 -4.26 10.87
N TYR A 276 11.78 -3.81 11.48
CA TYR A 276 10.58 -4.63 11.60
C TYR A 276 9.92 -4.90 10.25
N LEU A 277 9.85 -3.92 9.36
CA LEU A 277 9.24 -4.11 8.03
C LEU A 277 10.02 -5.11 7.17
N THR A 278 11.36 -5.14 7.29
CA THR A 278 12.28 -5.99 6.50
C THR A 278 12.73 -7.29 7.18
N ALA A 279 12.25 -7.62 8.40
CA ALA A 279 12.89 -8.65 9.20
C ALA A 279 12.79 -10.08 8.62
N LYS A 280 13.86 -10.88 8.83
CA LYS A 280 13.92 -12.32 8.53
C LYS A 280 13.78 -12.69 7.05
N GLY A 281 14.14 -11.78 6.14
CA GLY A 281 14.07 -12.02 4.68
C GLY A 281 12.65 -12.17 4.14
N ARG A 282 11.63 -11.83 4.94
CA ARG A 282 10.21 -11.85 4.54
C ARG A 282 9.63 -10.46 4.74
N LYS A 283 9.03 -9.91 3.69
CA LYS A 283 8.31 -8.63 3.77
C LYS A 283 7.04 -8.79 4.60
N ARG A 284 6.94 -8.05 5.72
CA ARG A 284 5.70 -7.99 6.51
C ARG A 284 4.67 -7.04 5.92
N PHE A 285 5.17 -6.01 5.25
CA PHE A 285 4.38 -5.03 4.55
C PHE A 285 5.00 -4.73 3.18
N GLU A 286 4.14 -4.49 2.20
CA GLU A 286 4.51 -3.79 0.96
C GLU A 286 4.38 -2.29 1.20
N VAL A 287 5.49 -1.56 1.06
CA VAL A 287 5.57 -0.15 1.41
C VAL A 287 5.27 0.74 0.21
N PHE A 288 4.54 1.83 0.47
CA PHE A 288 4.21 2.90 -0.47
C PHE A 288 4.34 4.26 0.22
N ILE A 289 4.49 5.33 -0.55
CA ILE A 289 4.58 6.70 -0.04
C ILE A 289 3.47 7.55 -0.66
N CYS A 290 2.78 8.34 0.15
CA CYS A 290 1.78 9.29 -0.30
C CYS A 290 1.98 10.62 0.42
N THR A 291 2.52 11.61 -0.29
CA THR A 291 2.90 12.90 0.28
C THR A 291 2.31 14.06 -0.52
N LEU A 292 2.15 15.22 0.13
CA LEU A 292 1.82 16.48 -0.54
C LEU A 292 3.06 17.19 -1.12
N ALA A 293 4.26 16.66 -0.86
CA ALA A 293 5.51 17.26 -1.31
C ALA A 293 5.77 17.02 -2.80
N GLU A 294 6.66 17.84 -3.37
CA GLU A 294 7.09 17.72 -4.76
C GLU A 294 7.87 16.42 -5.02
N LYS A 295 7.84 15.95 -6.27
CA LYS A 295 8.33 14.61 -6.63
C LYS A 295 9.83 14.42 -6.37
N ASP A 296 10.67 15.35 -6.83
CA ASP A 296 12.13 15.26 -6.65
C ASP A 296 12.53 15.28 -5.18
N TYR A 297 11.81 16.09 -4.39
CA TYR A 297 11.97 16.12 -2.94
C TYR A 297 11.58 14.79 -2.31
N ALA A 298 10.39 14.28 -2.60
CA ALA A 298 9.87 13.04 -2.01
C ALA A 298 10.77 11.83 -2.32
N LEU A 299 11.26 11.74 -3.56
CA LEU A 299 12.18 10.69 -3.98
C LEU A 299 13.50 10.75 -3.20
N GLU A 300 14.07 11.95 -3.01
CA GLU A 300 15.30 12.10 -2.23
C GLU A 300 15.06 11.78 -0.75
N MET A 301 13.99 12.31 -0.14
CA MET A 301 13.65 12.02 1.25
C MET A 301 13.46 10.52 1.49
N TRP A 302 12.78 9.83 0.57
CA TRP A 302 12.62 8.38 0.65
C TRP A 302 13.94 7.62 0.52
N ARG A 303 14.82 8.03 -0.39
CA ARG A 303 16.17 7.44 -0.54
C ARG A 303 16.99 7.56 0.75
N LEU A 304 16.83 8.66 1.50
CA LEU A 304 17.50 8.82 2.79
C LEU A 304 17.00 7.82 3.86
N LEU A 305 15.70 7.51 3.83
CA LEU A 305 15.01 6.60 4.74
C LEU A 305 15.23 5.12 4.39
N ASP A 306 15.36 4.78 3.11
CA ASP A 306 15.61 3.43 2.60
C ASP A 306 16.84 3.37 1.67
N PRO A 307 18.05 3.62 2.20
CA PRO A 307 19.27 3.76 1.37
C PRO A 307 19.65 2.50 0.59
N ASP A 308 19.26 1.33 1.10
CA ASP A 308 19.57 0.02 0.51
C ASP A 308 18.43 -0.52 -0.38
N ALA A 309 17.36 0.26 -0.60
CA ALA A 309 16.16 -0.16 -1.34
C ALA A 309 15.54 -1.49 -0.84
N ARG A 310 15.54 -1.69 0.48
CA ARG A 310 15.02 -2.93 1.11
C ARG A 310 13.52 -2.90 1.35
N LEU A 311 12.93 -1.71 1.48
CA LEU A 311 11.49 -1.52 1.63
C LEU A 311 10.81 -1.38 0.27
N ILE A 312 11.33 -0.49 -0.58
CA ILE A 312 10.85 -0.29 -1.95
C ILE A 312 12.01 -0.55 -2.92
N PRO A 313 11.91 -1.55 -3.82
CA PRO A 313 12.92 -1.80 -4.84
C PRO A 313 13.13 -0.58 -5.73
N SER A 314 14.38 -0.28 -6.10
CA SER A 314 14.73 0.94 -6.87
C SER A 314 13.93 1.13 -8.15
N ILE A 315 13.61 0.03 -8.86
CA ILE A 315 12.81 0.05 -10.10
C ILE A 315 11.33 0.43 -9.86
N GLU A 316 10.84 0.28 -8.62
CA GLU A 316 9.45 0.56 -8.26
C GLU A 316 9.27 1.90 -7.53
N VAL A 317 10.36 2.54 -7.09
CA VAL A 317 10.31 3.78 -6.28
C VAL A 317 9.52 4.89 -6.98
N GLU A 318 9.71 5.07 -8.29
CA GLU A 318 8.98 6.12 -9.02
C GLU A 318 7.47 5.90 -9.02
N GLU A 319 7.03 4.64 -9.09
CA GLU A 319 5.61 4.30 -9.11
C GLU A 319 5.00 4.34 -7.69
N ARG A 320 5.72 3.83 -6.69
CA ARG A 320 5.22 3.71 -5.31
C ARG A 320 5.30 5.00 -4.49
N VAL A 321 6.08 5.99 -4.93
CA VAL A 321 6.12 7.32 -4.32
C VAL A 321 5.11 8.23 -5.02
N VAL A 322 3.95 8.43 -4.41
CA VAL A 322 2.87 9.24 -4.95
C VAL A 322 2.87 10.63 -4.33
N CYS A 323 2.99 11.65 -5.18
CA CYS A 323 2.89 13.06 -4.81
C CYS A 323 1.51 13.58 -5.21
N VAL A 324 0.76 14.10 -4.25
CA VAL A 324 -0.55 14.71 -4.45
C VAL A 324 -0.38 16.20 -4.67
N LYS A 325 -1.11 16.74 -5.66
CA LYS A 325 -1.05 18.18 -5.98
C LYS A 325 -1.59 19.01 -4.82
N ALA A 326 -1.05 20.22 -4.67
CA ALA A 326 -1.53 21.19 -3.69
C ALA A 326 -3.06 21.39 -3.81
N GLY A 327 -3.77 21.30 -2.67
CA GLY A 327 -5.23 21.39 -2.60
C GLY A 327 -5.98 20.09 -2.91
N GLY A 328 -5.30 19.02 -3.31
CA GLY A 328 -5.89 17.69 -3.48
C GLY A 328 -5.89 16.86 -2.19
N LEU A 329 -6.79 15.89 -2.11
CA LEU A 329 -6.80 14.86 -1.06
C LEU A 329 -5.97 13.64 -1.47
N LYS A 330 -5.30 13.03 -0.50
CA LYS A 330 -4.68 11.71 -0.62
C LYS A 330 -5.76 10.64 -0.74
N SER A 331 -5.50 9.59 -1.51
CA SER A 331 -6.41 8.44 -1.62
C SER A 331 -5.63 7.17 -1.95
N LEU A 332 -6.00 6.06 -1.33
CA LEU A 332 -5.42 4.74 -1.57
C LEU A 332 -5.68 4.25 -2.99
N ALA A 333 -6.79 4.66 -3.62
CA ALA A 333 -7.04 4.39 -5.03
C ALA A 333 -5.98 5.04 -5.94
N ASN A 334 -5.49 6.22 -5.58
CA ASN A 334 -4.42 6.92 -6.30
C ASN A 334 -3.03 6.37 -5.98
N VAL A 335 -2.85 5.77 -4.80
CA VAL A 335 -1.59 5.12 -4.38
C VAL A 335 -1.42 3.79 -5.10
N PHE A 336 -2.45 2.96 -5.12
CA PHE A 336 -2.40 1.61 -5.67
C PHE A 336 -2.76 1.57 -7.16
N ARG A 337 -2.08 2.40 -7.96
CA ARG A 337 -2.24 2.37 -9.42
C ARG A 337 -1.89 0.98 -9.95
N LYS A 338 -2.57 0.56 -11.02
CA LYS A 338 -2.37 -0.76 -11.67
C LYS A 338 -2.56 -1.97 -10.74
N GLY A 339 -3.39 -1.82 -9.69
CA GLY A 339 -3.75 -2.96 -8.83
C GLY A 339 -2.58 -3.51 -7.99
N GLN A 340 -1.61 -2.67 -7.62
CA GLN A 340 -0.48 -3.10 -6.79
C GLN A 340 -0.87 -3.55 -5.37
N CYS A 341 -2.01 -3.07 -4.86
CA CYS A 341 -2.60 -3.43 -3.58
C CYS A 341 -4.10 -3.05 -3.57
N HIS A 342 -4.86 -3.57 -2.62
CA HIS A 342 -6.25 -3.18 -2.39
C HIS A 342 -6.39 -2.36 -1.09
N PRO A 343 -7.20 -1.28 -1.04
CA PRO A 343 -7.37 -0.46 0.16
C PRO A 343 -7.68 -1.24 1.44
N ARG A 344 -8.59 -2.24 1.38
CA ARG A 344 -8.93 -3.10 2.52
C ARG A 344 -7.75 -3.89 3.10
N LEU A 345 -6.69 -4.09 2.33
CA LEU A 345 -5.48 -4.82 2.73
C LEU A 345 -4.36 -3.88 3.18
N SER A 346 -4.65 -2.60 3.41
CA SER A 346 -3.63 -1.59 3.70
C SER A 346 -3.98 -0.69 4.88
N MET A 347 -2.95 -0.23 5.58
CA MET A 347 -3.04 0.86 6.56
C MET A 347 -2.13 2.02 6.14
N VAL A 348 -2.41 3.18 6.71
CA VAL A 348 -1.66 4.41 6.52
C VAL A 348 -1.07 4.87 7.85
N ILE A 349 0.16 5.37 7.84
CA ILE A 349 0.74 6.15 8.93
C ILE A 349 0.93 7.58 8.42
N ASP A 350 0.21 8.52 9.02
CA ASP A 350 0.17 9.93 8.63
C ASP A 350 -0.06 10.79 9.88
N ASP A 351 0.41 12.03 9.90
CA ASP A 351 0.17 12.96 10.99
C ASP A 351 -1.30 13.46 11.02
N ARG A 352 -2.02 13.33 9.90
CA ARG A 352 -3.40 13.80 9.75
C ARG A 352 -4.25 12.83 8.92
N SER A 353 -5.45 12.53 9.41
CA SER A 353 -6.45 11.78 8.64
C SER A 353 -7.23 12.64 7.66
N ASN A 354 -7.48 13.91 7.97
CA ASN A 354 -8.35 14.79 7.17
C ASN A 354 -7.75 15.23 5.82
N VAL A 355 -6.48 14.91 5.54
CA VAL A 355 -5.86 15.08 4.22
C VAL A 355 -6.12 13.89 3.29
N TRP A 356 -6.76 12.83 3.79
CA TRP A 356 -7.22 11.68 3.03
C TRP A 356 -8.70 11.78 2.67
N THR A 357 -9.10 11.18 1.54
CA THR A 357 -10.51 11.01 1.17
C THR A 357 -11.28 10.32 2.28
N GLU A 358 -12.54 10.71 2.51
CA GLU A 358 -13.37 10.22 3.63
C GLU A 358 -13.40 8.69 3.75
N VAL A 359 -13.46 7.98 2.62
CA VAL A 359 -13.48 6.50 2.57
C VAL A 359 -12.19 5.83 3.05
N ASP A 360 -11.07 6.57 3.06
CA ASP A 360 -9.74 6.09 3.42
C ASP A 360 -9.30 6.51 4.83
N GLN A 361 -9.93 7.55 5.40
CA GLN A 361 -9.60 8.02 6.76
C GLN A 361 -9.64 6.92 7.84
N PRO A 362 -10.59 5.96 7.82
CA PRO A 362 -10.61 4.86 8.80
C PRO A 362 -9.37 3.95 8.74
N ARG A 363 -8.56 4.01 7.68
CA ARG A 363 -7.32 3.24 7.52
C ARG A 363 -6.08 4.01 7.98
N VAL A 364 -6.24 5.25 8.45
CA VAL A 364 -5.14 6.10 8.89
C VAL A 364 -4.89 5.94 10.38
N HIS A 365 -3.74 5.37 10.71
CA HIS A 365 -3.16 5.50 12.03
C HIS A 365 -2.52 6.88 12.17
N VAL A 366 -3.23 7.78 12.85
CA VAL A 366 -2.77 9.15 13.07
C VAL A 366 -1.69 9.17 14.14
N VAL A 367 -0.49 9.63 13.78
CA VAL A 367 0.60 9.89 14.73
C VAL A 367 0.67 11.37 15.07
N PRO A 368 1.14 11.77 16.27
CA PRO A 368 1.42 13.17 16.54
C PRO A 368 2.40 13.75 15.50
N PRO A 369 2.25 15.02 15.08
CA PRO A 369 3.16 15.62 14.12
C PRO A 369 4.57 15.71 14.72
N PHE A 370 5.56 15.36 13.93
CA PHE A 370 6.98 15.41 14.29
C PHE A 370 7.46 16.85 14.25
N VAL A 371 7.53 17.48 15.41
CA VAL A 371 7.89 18.91 15.56
C VAL A 371 9.12 19.07 16.47
N PRO A 372 10.31 18.61 16.03
CA PRO A 372 11.50 18.51 16.89
C PRO A 372 12.01 19.86 17.40
N TYR A 373 11.67 20.97 16.73
CA TYR A 373 12.05 22.32 17.15
C TYR A 373 11.09 22.88 18.19
N TYR A 374 9.79 22.65 18.07
CA TYR A 374 8.78 23.18 18.98
C TYR A 374 8.70 22.35 20.27
N ALA A 375 8.55 21.03 20.15
CA ALA A 375 8.34 20.12 21.28
C ALA A 375 9.28 18.91 21.22
N PRO A 376 10.61 19.09 21.35
CA PRO A 376 11.59 17.98 21.29
C PRO A 376 11.34 16.88 22.33
N GLN A 377 10.79 17.26 23.49
CA GLN A 377 10.50 16.31 24.57
C GLN A 377 9.32 15.37 24.25
N ALA A 378 8.48 15.68 23.25
CA ALA A 378 7.42 14.77 22.83
C ALA A 378 7.99 13.45 22.25
N GLU A 379 9.19 13.51 21.67
CA GLU A 379 9.85 12.36 21.05
C GLU A 379 10.79 11.62 22.02
N VAL A 380 11.27 12.29 23.06
CA VAL A 380 12.30 11.76 23.99
C VAL A 380 11.76 11.50 25.40
N GLY A 381 10.70 12.20 25.79
CA GLY A 381 10.12 12.15 27.15
C GLY A 381 9.08 11.05 27.35
N SER A 382 8.67 10.35 26.30
CA SER A 382 7.74 9.21 26.41
C SER A 382 8.51 7.90 26.67
N LEU A 383 7.89 6.98 27.40
CA LEU A 383 8.44 5.64 27.65
C LEU A 383 8.66 4.84 26.36
N LEU A 384 7.95 5.18 25.28
CA LEU A 384 8.05 4.51 23.99
C LEU A 384 7.93 5.53 22.85
N PRO A 385 8.95 5.67 21.97
CA PRO A 385 8.91 6.60 20.84
C PRO A 385 7.70 6.37 19.93
N VAL A 386 7.25 7.44 19.25
CA VAL A 386 6.06 7.40 18.41
C VAL A 386 6.15 6.34 17.30
N LEU A 387 7.28 6.20 16.63
CA LEU A 387 7.45 5.17 15.59
C LEU A 387 7.52 3.75 16.15
N CYS A 388 7.92 3.57 17.42
CA CYS A 388 7.81 2.28 18.11
C CYS A 388 6.34 1.92 18.40
N ILE A 389 5.50 2.91 18.75
CA ILE A 389 4.05 2.72 18.90
C ILE A 389 3.45 2.34 17.55
N ALA A 390 3.75 3.09 16.48
CA ALA A 390 3.26 2.82 15.14
C ALA A 390 3.68 1.42 14.64
N LYS A 391 4.92 0.99 14.92
CA LYS A 391 5.40 -0.38 14.68
C LYS A 391 4.55 -1.43 15.41
N ASN A 392 4.28 -1.22 16.71
CA ASN A 392 3.51 -2.15 17.50
C ASN A 392 2.06 -2.26 16.99
N ILE A 393 1.43 -1.14 16.67
CA ILE A 393 0.08 -1.09 16.08
C ILE A 393 0.07 -1.82 14.74
N SER A 394 1.02 -1.52 13.85
CA SER A 394 1.16 -2.24 12.57
C SER A 394 1.29 -3.74 12.78
N SER A 395 2.06 -4.17 13.79
CA SER A 395 2.20 -5.59 14.12
C SER A 395 0.90 -6.22 14.63
N THR A 396 0.16 -5.52 15.48
CA THR A 396 -1.13 -5.98 16.01
C THR A 396 -2.18 -6.08 14.92
N VAL A 397 -2.32 -5.03 14.10
CA VAL A 397 -3.22 -4.99 12.94
C VAL A 397 -2.96 -6.17 12.01
N ARG A 398 -1.69 -6.37 11.62
CA ARG A 398 -1.31 -7.49 10.74
C ARG A 398 -1.62 -8.85 11.39
N GLY A 399 -1.30 -9.00 12.68
CA GLY A 399 -1.54 -10.23 13.43
C GLY A 399 -3.03 -10.58 13.51
N ASN A 400 -3.86 -9.61 13.88
CA ASN A 400 -5.30 -9.79 14.01
C ASN A 400 -5.99 -10.01 12.66
N PHE A 401 -5.61 -9.24 11.64
CA PHE A 401 -6.12 -9.41 10.28
C PHE A 401 -5.88 -10.84 9.78
N PHE A 402 -4.63 -11.33 9.86
CA PHE A 402 -4.34 -12.68 9.36
C PHE A 402 -4.87 -13.80 10.25
N LYS A 403 -5.03 -13.55 11.55
CA LYS A 403 -5.73 -14.50 12.42
C LYS A 403 -7.17 -14.70 11.95
N GLU A 404 -7.92 -13.61 11.73
CA GLU A 404 -9.30 -13.70 11.26
C GLU A 404 -9.40 -14.22 9.82
N PHE A 405 -8.48 -13.80 8.95
CA PHE A 405 -8.40 -14.28 7.57
C PHE A 405 -8.18 -15.81 7.50
N ASP A 406 -7.21 -16.33 8.26
CA ASP A 406 -6.84 -17.74 8.24
C ASP A 406 -7.83 -18.63 9.01
N GLU A 407 -8.27 -18.20 10.20
CA GLU A 407 -9.05 -19.04 11.11
C GLU A 407 -10.56 -18.92 10.89
N VAL A 408 -11.06 -17.77 10.44
CA VAL A 408 -12.50 -17.49 10.36
C VAL A 408 -12.94 -17.41 8.90
N LEU A 409 -12.42 -16.44 8.14
CA LEU A 409 -12.88 -16.19 6.78
C LEU A 409 -12.61 -17.38 5.85
N SER A 410 -11.40 -17.96 5.92
CA SER A 410 -11.04 -19.12 5.11
C SER A 410 -11.93 -20.32 5.39
N GLN A 411 -12.32 -20.57 6.65
CA GLN A 411 -13.21 -21.67 7.02
C GLN A 411 -14.63 -21.43 6.53
N GLN A 412 -15.16 -20.22 6.71
CA GLN A 412 -16.50 -19.85 6.27
C GLN A 412 -16.64 -19.99 4.74
N LEU A 413 -15.68 -19.43 3.99
CA LEU A 413 -15.68 -19.52 2.53
C LEU A 413 -15.37 -20.93 2.00
N GLY A 414 -14.66 -21.77 2.75
CA GLY A 414 -14.45 -23.18 2.40
C GLY A 414 -15.72 -24.03 2.39
N SER A 415 -16.79 -23.58 3.04
CA SER A 415 -18.11 -24.24 3.02
C SER A 415 -19.07 -23.73 1.94
N VAL A 416 -18.66 -22.69 1.20
CA VAL A 416 -19.48 -22.05 0.16
C VAL A 416 -19.50 -22.92 -1.10
N VAL A 417 -20.70 -23.15 -1.62
CA VAL A 417 -20.97 -23.87 -2.87
C VAL A 417 -21.66 -22.93 -3.85
N PHE A 418 -21.80 -23.35 -5.12
CA PHE A 418 -22.37 -22.52 -6.17
C PHE A 418 -23.78 -21.97 -5.84
N ASP A 419 -24.62 -22.79 -5.19
CA ASP A 419 -26.00 -22.44 -4.85
C ASP A 419 -26.14 -21.70 -3.51
N THR A 420 -25.02 -21.37 -2.84
CA THR A 420 -25.05 -20.56 -1.62
C THR A 420 -25.60 -19.16 -1.92
N ASP A 421 -26.55 -18.70 -1.10
CA ASP A 421 -27.08 -17.34 -1.18
C ASP A 421 -25.96 -16.32 -0.92
N THR A 422 -25.64 -15.52 -1.94
CA THR A 422 -24.56 -14.54 -1.90
C THR A 422 -24.78 -13.45 -0.84
N SER A 423 -26.02 -13.21 -0.41
CA SER A 423 -26.33 -12.24 0.66
C SER A 423 -25.94 -12.74 2.06
N THR A 424 -25.72 -14.05 2.21
CA THR A 424 -25.33 -14.69 3.47
C THR A 424 -23.82 -14.80 3.65
N LEU A 425 -23.04 -14.38 2.64
CA LEU A 425 -21.59 -14.39 2.71
C LEU A 425 -21.10 -13.47 3.84
N PRO A 426 -19.97 -13.82 4.51
CA PRO A 426 -19.36 -12.94 5.48
C PRO A 426 -18.99 -11.60 4.84
N LYS A 427 -18.75 -10.57 5.66
CA LYS A 427 -18.23 -9.30 5.14
C LYS A 427 -16.74 -9.47 4.80
N PRO A 428 -16.27 -8.85 3.70
CA PRO A 428 -14.84 -8.78 3.43
C PRO A 428 -14.11 -8.12 4.59
N LEU A 429 -12.96 -8.68 4.98
CA LEU A 429 -12.13 -8.09 6.02
C LEU A 429 -11.55 -6.76 5.55
N ASP A 430 -11.40 -5.84 6.50
CA ASP A 430 -10.83 -4.53 6.27
C ASP A 430 -9.82 -4.23 7.37
N VAL A 431 -8.61 -3.82 6.99
CA VAL A 431 -7.56 -3.41 7.92
C VAL A 431 -8.03 -2.35 8.91
N SER A 432 -8.94 -1.46 8.49
CA SER A 432 -9.52 -0.44 9.39
C SER A 432 -10.22 -1.02 10.62
N SER A 433 -10.76 -2.25 10.56
CA SER A 433 -11.42 -2.89 11.70
C SER A 433 -10.46 -3.31 12.81
N TYR A 434 -9.15 -3.28 12.56
CA TYR A 434 -8.11 -3.66 13.52
C TYR A 434 -7.24 -2.50 13.98
N LEU A 435 -7.49 -1.29 13.47
CA LEU A 435 -6.89 -0.05 13.94
C LEU A 435 -7.69 0.44 15.15
N VAL A 436 -7.36 -0.07 16.33
CA VAL A 436 -7.97 0.29 17.62
C VAL A 436 -7.08 1.25 18.38
#